data_AF-A0A3D1PE62-F1
#
_entry.id   AF-A0A3D1PE62-F1
#
_cell.length_a   1.000
_cell.length_b   1.000
_cell.length_c   1.000
_cell.angle_alpha   90.00
_cell.angle_beta   90.00
_cell.angle_gamma   90.00
#
_symmetry.space_group_name_H-M   'P 1'
#
loop_
_entity.id
_entity.type
_entity.pdbx_description
1 polymer ?
#
loop_
_entity_poly.entity_id
_entity_poly.type
_entity_poly.pdbx_seq_one_letter_code
_entity_poly.pdbx_strand_id
1 'polypeptide(L)'
;RYERPQAGRQRQFHQLGVEVLGSADPRADVEVIAIASEILQTLGLKNLHLDINSVGNLEDRQNYRQALVDYLTPYKDELDPDSQDRLTRHPMRILDSKDERTQEIAQNAPSILDYLGSYSRQHFEKVQQLLSDLGIKYQINSRLVRGLDYYTHTAFEIQSDDLGAQAT
;
A
#
# COMPACT_ATOMS: atom_id res chain seq x y z
N ARG A 1 -19.70 3.35 -6.01
CA ARG A 1 -19.10 4.42 -5.16
C ARG A 1 -19.63 5.78 -5.61
N TYR A 2 -20.03 6.68 -4.70
CA TYR A 2 -20.51 8.04 -5.05
C TYR A 2 -19.34 9.02 -5.19
N GLU A 3 -18.38 8.67 -6.03
CA GLU A 3 -17.19 9.48 -6.31
C GLU A 3 -17.43 10.36 -7.54
N ARG A 4 -16.60 11.40 -7.70
CA ARG A 4 -16.64 12.25 -8.90
C ARG A 4 -16.35 11.38 -10.14
N PRO A 5 -17.15 11.48 -11.22
CA PRO A 5 -16.88 10.73 -12.44
C PRO A 5 -15.52 11.10 -13.03
N GLN A 6 -14.71 10.10 -13.34
CA GLN A 6 -13.46 10.21 -14.08
C GLN A 6 -13.25 8.91 -14.86
N ALA A 7 -12.36 8.92 -15.86
CA ALA A 7 -12.02 7.71 -16.59
C ALA A 7 -11.55 6.61 -15.62
N GLY A 8 -12.02 5.37 -15.83
CA GLY A 8 -11.77 4.23 -14.95
C GLY A 8 -12.61 4.17 -13.65
N ARG A 9 -13.32 5.23 -13.25
CA ARG A 9 -14.15 5.24 -12.02
C ARG A 9 -15.64 5.31 -12.33
N GLN A 10 -16.26 4.15 -12.31
CA GLN A 10 -17.70 4.01 -12.50
C GLN A 10 -18.46 4.14 -11.17
N ARG A 11 -19.68 4.69 -11.21
CA ARG A 11 -20.57 4.72 -10.03
C ARG A 11 -21.00 3.31 -9.60
N GLN A 12 -21.15 2.42 -10.57
CA GLN A 12 -21.38 0.99 -10.41
C GLN A 12 -20.32 0.25 -11.22
N PHE A 13 -19.62 -0.67 -10.57
CA PHE A 13 -18.61 -1.55 -11.16
C PHE A 13 -18.73 -2.92 -10.50
N HIS A 14 -18.07 -3.92 -11.08
CA HIS A 14 -18.05 -5.28 -10.58
C HIS A 14 -16.63 -5.63 -10.12
N GLN A 15 -16.52 -6.40 -9.05
CA GLN A 15 -15.25 -6.87 -8.52
C GLN A 15 -15.30 -8.38 -8.37
N LEU A 16 -14.15 -9.00 -8.62
CA LEU A 16 -13.85 -10.35 -8.17
C LEU A 16 -12.97 -10.21 -6.91
N GLY A 17 -13.25 -11.01 -5.89
CA GLY A 17 -12.50 -11.02 -4.64
C GLY A 17 -12.19 -12.45 -4.20
N VAL A 18 -11.08 -12.60 -3.48
CA VAL A 18 -10.65 -13.84 -2.84
C VAL A 18 -10.33 -13.50 -1.39
N GLU A 19 -10.84 -14.30 -0.46
CA GLU A 19 -10.62 -14.14 0.97
C GLU A 19 -10.10 -15.46 1.53
N VAL A 20 -8.93 -15.42 2.18
CA VAL A 20 -8.38 -16.57 2.91
C VAL A 20 -8.54 -16.29 4.40
N LEU A 21 -9.42 -17.05 5.05
CA LEU A 21 -9.76 -16.87 6.45
C LEU A 21 -9.17 -17.99 7.30
N GLY A 22 -8.58 -17.62 8.45
CA GLY A 22 -8.09 -18.58 9.45
C GLY A 22 -6.63 -19.01 9.30
N SER A 23 -5.85 -18.38 8.41
CA SER A 23 -4.41 -18.58 8.31
C SER A 23 -3.66 -17.27 8.57
N ALA A 24 -2.64 -17.32 9.41
CA ALA A 24 -1.65 -16.24 9.60
C ALA A 24 -0.32 -16.56 8.90
N ASP A 25 -0.29 -17.63 8.11
CA ASP A 25 0.92 -18.08 7.43
C ASP A 25 1.16 -17.24 6.16
N PRO A 26 2.36 -16.69 5.93
CA PRO A 26 2.68 -15.87 4.76
C PRO A 26 2.47 -16.58 3.42
N ARG A 27 2.35 -17.92 3.41
CA ARG A 27 1.95 -18.69 2.23
C ARG A 27 0.54 -18.31 1.75
N ALA A 28 -0.38 -17.94 2.65
CA ALA A 28 -1.71 -17.50 2.29
C ALA A 28 -1.68 -16.18 1.50
N ASP A 29 -0.87 -15.22 1.93
CA ASP A 29 -0.67 -13.95 1.24
C ASP A 29 -0.13 -14.17 -0.18
N VAL A 30 0.88 -15.05 -0.28
CA VAL A 30 1.52 -15.39 -1.57
C VAL A 30 0.57 -16.13 -2.49
N GLU A 31 -0.27 -17.03 -1.95
CA GLU A 31 -1.30 -17.75 -2.71
C GLU A 31 -2.30 -16.76 -3.33
N VAL A 32 -2.78 -15.77 -2.56
CA VAL A 32 -3.69 -14.73 -3.07
C VAL A 32 -3.02 -13.90 -4.17
N ILE A 33 -1.75 -13.51 -3.99
CA ILE A 33 -0.98 -12.77 -4.99
C ILE A 33 -0.80 -13.61 -6.27
N ALA A 34 -0.50 -14.90 -6.12
CA ALA A 34 -0.31 -15.81 -7.24
C ALA A 34 -1.61 -16.00 -8.03
N ILE A 35 -2.74 -16.24 -7.36
CA ILE A 35 -4.07 -16.35 -8.00
C ILE A 35 -4.39 -15.06 -8.77
N ALA A 36 -4.22 -13.89 -8.15
CA ALA A 36 -4.48 -12.62 -8.81
C ALA A 36 -3.60 -12.42 -10.05
N SER A 37 -2.30 -12.73 -9.94
CA SER A 37 -1.34 -12.63 -11.05
C SER A 37 -1.68 -13.59 -12.19
N GLU A 38 -2.01 -14.84 -11.86
CA GLU A 38 -2.34 -15.88 -12.85
C GLU A 38 -3.65 -15.58 -13.58
N ILE A 39 -4.67 -15.06 -12.89
CA ILE A 39 -5.92 -14.63 -13.54
C ILE A 39 -5.64 -13.57 -14.60
N LEU A 40 -4.88 -12.52 -14.26
CA LEU A 40 -4.59 -11.43 -15.19
C LEU A 40 -3.74 -11.91 -16.38
N GLN A 41 -2.75 -12.76 -16.13
CA GLN A 41 -1.93 -13.36 -17.20
C GLN A 41 -2.75 -14.27 -18.11
N THR A 42 -3.65 -15.09 -17.55
CA THR A 42 -4.52 -16.00 -18.30
C THR A 42 -5.51 -15.24 -19.19
N LEU A 43 -5.97 -14.07 -18.74
CA LEU A 43 -6.78 -13.16 -19.55
C LEU A 43 -5.98 -12.44 -20.65
N GLY A 44 -4.65 -12.64 -20.71
CA GLY A 44 -3.77 -12.11 -21.74
C GLY A 44 -3.27 -10.70 -21.49
N LEU A 45 -3.43 -10.16 -20.27
CA LEU A 45 -2.90 -8.85 -19.92
C LEU A 45 -1.36 -8.88 -19.92
N LYS A 46 -0.78 -7.77 -20.38
CA LYS A 46 0.68 -7.58 -20.49
C LYS A 46 1.08 -6.33 -19.71
N ASN A 47 2.40 -6.10 -19.61
CA ASN A 47 2.97 -4.92 -18.97
C ASN A 47 2.40 -4.70 -17.56
N LEU A 48 2.38 -5.77 -16.78
CA LEU A 48 1.94 -5.77 -15.40
C LEU A 48 3.15 -5.80 -14.47
N HIS A 49 3.10 -5.00 -13.41
CA HIS A 49 4.05 -5.08 -12.29
C HIS A 49 3.32 -5.25 -10.98
N LEU A 50 3.93 -6.03 -10.09
CA LEU A 50 3.45 -6.29 -8.74
C LEU A 50 4.23 -5.39 -7.76
N ASP A 51 3.50 -4.51 -7.09
CA ASP A 51 3.99 -3.76 -5.93
C ASP A 51 3.62 -4.52 -4.66
N ILE A 52 4.58 -4.66 -3.75
CA ILE A 52 4.34 -5.17 -2.41
C ILE A 52 4.85 -4.20 -1.34
N ASN A 53 4.23 -4.26 -0.17
CA ASN A 53 4.62 -3.56 1.03
C ASN A 53 4.21 -4.38 2.27
N SER A 54 4.73 -3.99 3.43
CA SER A 54 4.18 -4.41 4.71
C SER A 54 3.72 -3.19 5.49
N VAL A 55 2.45 -3.18 5.90
CA VAL A 55 1.89 -2.15 6.79
C VAL A 55 2.03 -2.52 8.27
N GLY A 56 2.75 -3.60 8.59
CA GLY A 56 2.99 -4.04 9.96
C GLY A 56 1.73 -4.46 10.72
N ASN A 57 1.88 -4.70 12.02
CA ASN A 57 0.77 -4.91 12.93
C ASN A 57 0.34 -3.58 13.59
N LEU A 58 -0.58 -3.63 14.55
CA LEU A 58 -1.06 -2.45 15.26
C LEU A 58 0.06 -1.68 15.98
N GLU A 59 0.99 -2.38 16.63
CA GLU A 59 2.11 -1.79 17.37
C GLU A 59 3.11 -1.12 16.41
N ASP A 60 3.48 -1.81 15.33
CA ASP A 60 4.33 -1.27 14.27
C ASP A 60 3.74 0.03 13.70
N ARG A 61 2.43 0.03 13.45
CA ARG A 61 1.72 1.22 12.94
C ARG A 61 1.66 2.35 13.95
N GLN A 62 1.59 2.06 15.25
CA GLN A 62 1.64 3.09 16.29
C GLN A 62 3.04 3.72 16.36
N ASN A 63 4.09 2.91 16.31
CA ASN A 63 5.47 3.39 16.28
C ASN A 63 5.74 4.24 15.03
N TYR A 64 5.32 3.73 13.87
CA TYR A 64 5.43 4.45 12.62
C TYR A 64 4.63 5.76 12.61
N ARG A 65 3.40 5.74 13.15
CA ARG A 65 2.56 6.92 13.28
C ARG A 65 3.28 8.00 14.07
N GLN A 66 3.90 7.66 15.20
CA GLN A 66 4.62 8.63 16.02
C GLN A 66 5.81 9.22 15.25
N ALA A 67 6.62 8.38 14.61
CA ALA A 67 7.74 8.84 13.79
C ALA A 67 7.31 9.76 12.65
N LEU A 68 6.18 9.47 12.01
CA LEU A 68 5.63 10.29 10.94
C LEU A 68 5.13 11.65 11.47
N VAL A 69 4.49 11.67 12.65
CA VAL A 69 4.09 12.91 13.32
C VAL A 69 5.32 13.75 13.68
N ASP A 70 6.34 13.13 14.27
CA ASP A 70 7.57 13.81 14.67
C ASP A 70 8.29 14.40 13.44
N TYR A 71 8.31 13.66 12.33
CA TYR A 71 8.87 14.12 11.06
C TYR A 71 8.10 15.30 10.44
N LEU A 72 6.76 15.25 10.43
CA LEU A 72 5.91 16.24 9.76
C LEU A 72 5.63 17.49 10.60
N THR A 73 5.72 17.41 11.93
CA THR A 73 5.42 18.53 12.84
C THR A 73 6.23 19.79 12.55
N PRO A 74 7.55 19.73 12.28
CA PRO A 74 8.34 20.90 11.89
C PRO A 74 7.85 21.58 10.60
N TYR A 75 7.23 20.82 9.69
CA TYR A 75 6.73 21.32 8.41
C TYR A 75 5.25 21.71 8.44
N LYS A 76 4.60 21.68 9.62
CA LYS A 76 3.14 21.80 9.73
C LYS A 76 2.57 23.00 8.98
N ASP A 77 3.22 24.16 9.05
CA ASP A 77 2.74 25.39 8.41
C ASP A 77 2.93 25.39 6.88
N GLU A 78 3.72 24.45 6.35
CA GLU A 78 3.96 24.24 4.92
C GLU A 78 3.07 23.14 4.31
N LEU A 79 2.35 22.39 5.15
CA LEU A 79 1.39 21.38 4.71
C LEU A 79 0.10 22.05 4.23
N ASP A 80 -0.58 21.41 3.28
CA ASP A 80 -1.92 21.83 2.87
C ASP A 80 -2.94 21.74 4.04
N PRO A 81 -4.04 22.50 4.02
CA PRO A 81 -4.99 22.55 5.14
C PRO A 81 -5.58 21.20 5.56
N ASP A 82 -5.78 20.27 4.62
CA ASP A 82 -6.29 18.93 4.91
C ASP A 82 -5.20 18.08 5.59
N SER A 83 -3.96 18.18 5.11
CA SER A 83 -2.79 17.54 5.74
C SER A 83 -2.51 18.06 7.15
N GLN A 84 -2.73 19.35 7.42
CA GLN A 84 -2.62 19.91 8.77
C GLN A 84 -3.61 19.29 9.77
N ASP A 85 -4.86 19.04 9.37
CA ASP A 85 -5.85 18.34 10.22
C ASP A 85 -5.46 16.86 10.39
N ARG A 86 -5.07 16.20 9.29
CA ARG A 86 -4.67 14.79 9.28
C ARG A 86 -3.46 14.49 10.15
N LEU A 87 -2.57 15.45 10.37
CA LEU A 87 -1.36 15.26 11.17
C LEU A 87 -1.67 14.69 12.56
N THR A 88 -2.79 15.12 13.16
CA THR A 88 -3.19 14.63 14.49
C THR A 88 -4.12 13.41 14.43
N ARG A 89 -4.91 13.26 13.36
CA ARG A 89 -5.95 12.23 13.24
C ARG A 89 -5.46 10.97 12.52
N HIS A 90 -4.99 11.13 11.29
CA HIS A 90 -4.58 10.04 10.39
C HIS A 90 -3.33 10.44 9.58
N PRO A 91 -2.16 10.58 10.24
CA PRO A 91 -0.96 11.16 9.61
C PRO A 91 -0.47 10.34 8.40
N MET A 92 -0.69 9.03 8.36
CA MET A 92 -0.37 8.19 7.20
C MET A 92 -1.07 8.66 5.91
N ARG A 93 -2.25 9.28 6.02
CA ARG A 93 -3.01 9.81 4.86
C ARG A 93 -2.40 11.07 4.25
N ILE A 94 -1.38 11.65 4.89
CA ILE A 94 -0.63 12.79 4.34
C ILE A 94 0.28 12.32 3.19
N LEU A 95 0.74 11.06 3.23
CA LEU A 95 1.56 10.47 2.18
C LEU A 95 0.82 10.36 0.83
N ASP A 96 -0.52 10.38 0.85
CA ASP A 96 -1.39 10.37 -0.33
C ASP A 96 -1.83 11.78 -0.77
N SER A 97 -1.24 12.86 -0.21
CA SER A 97 -1.63 14.22 -0.59
C SER A 97 -1.36 14.49 -2.07
N LYS A 98 -2.19 15.35 -2.67
CA LYS A 98 -2.06 15.83 -4.05
C LYS A 98 -1.45 17.23 -4.14
N ASP A 99 -1.20 17.85 -2.99
CA ASP A 99 -0.54 19.15 -2.92
C ASP A 99 0.96 18.99 -3.18
N GLU A 100 1.51 19.79 -4.10
CA GLU A 100 2.90 19.65 -4.57
C GLU A 100 3.90 19.85 -3.42
N ARG A 101 3.69 20.85 -2.56
CA ARG A 101 4.59 21.12 -1.43
C ARG A 101 4.56 19.98 -0.41
N THR A 102 3.36 19.49 -0.11
CA THR A 102 3.17 18.36 0.80
C THR A 102 3.80 17.09 0.23
N GLN A 103 3.71 16.85 -1.08
CA GLN A 103 4.37 15.73 -1.74
C GLN A 103 5.89 15.83 -1.65
N GLU A 104 6.49 17.00 -1.89
CA GLU A 104 7.93 17.22 -1.74
C GLU A 104 8.42 16.89 -0.31
N ILE A 105 7.68 17.32 0.70
CA ILE A 105 7.99 17.01 2.11
C ILE A 105 7.84 15.50 2.34
N ALA A 106 6.71 14.91 1.93
CA ALA A 106 6.42 13.49 2.12
C ALA A 106 7.41 12.56 1.41
N GLN A 107 8.13 13.02 0.37
CA GLN A 107 9.14 12.21 -0.31
C GLN A 107 10.27 11.74 0.61
N ASN A 108 10.59 12.53 1.64
CA ASN A 108 11.66 12.25 2.60
C ASN A 108 11.12 11.73 3.95
N ALA A 109 9.83 11.39 4.01
CA ALA A 109 9.22 10.82 5.20
C ALA A 109 9.79 9.43 5.53
N PRO A 110 9.78 9.02 6.81
CA PRO A 110 10.19 7.68 7.19
C PRO A 110 9.34 6.61 6.47
N SER A 111 9.95 5.46 6.19
CA SER A 111 9.25 4.29 5.65
C SER A 111 8.69 3.44 6.79
N ILE A 112 7.48 2.91 6.63
CA ILE A 112 6.90 1.97 7.60
C ILE A 112 7.76 0.70 7.75
N LEU A 113 8.50 0.33 6.70
CA LEU A 113 9.38 -0.83 6.70
C LEU A 113 10.50 -0.73 7.75
N ASP A 114 10.91 0.50 8.10
CA ASP A 114 11.95 0.76 9.11
C ASP A 114 11.42 0.55 10.55
N TYR A 115 10.10 0.54 10.72
CA TYR A 115 9.41 0.47 12.01
C TYR A 115 8.72 -0.88 12.24
N LEU A 116 8.92 -1.86 11.35
CA LEU A 116 8.43 -3.21 11.55
C LEU A 116 9.16 -3.89 12.70
N GLY A 117 8.38 -4.38 13.67
CA GLY A 117 8.82 -5.33 14.68
C GLY A 117 9.24 -6.67 14.07
N SER A 118 9.84 -7.52 14.90
CA SER A 118 10.47 -8.78 14.46
C SER A 118 9.51 -9.69 13.69
N TYR A 119 8.28 -9.86 14.19
CA TYR A 119 7.27 -10.72 13.56
C TYR A 119 6.88 -10.21 12.17
N SER A 120 6.47 -8.95 12.06
CA SER A 120 6.04 -8.37 10.78
C SER A 120 7.16 -8.33 9.75
N ARG A 121 8.40 -8.11 10.19
CA ARG A 121 9.58 -8.18 9.35
C ARG A 121 9.82 -9.58 8.81
N GLN A 122 9.85 -10.59 9.69
CA GLN A 122 10.03 -12.00 9.29
C GLN A 122 8.90 -12.47 8.37
N HIS A 123 7.66 -12.07 8.64
CA HIS A 123 6.51 -12.35 7.78
C HIS A 123 6.74 -11.79 6.37
N PHE A 124 7.11 -10.51 6.27
CA PHE A 124 7.33 -9.85 4.98
C PHE A 124 8.54 -10.41 4.22
N GLU A 125 9.63 -10.74 4.93
CA GLU A 125 10.78 -11.46 4.35
C GLU A 125 10.36 -12.83 3.80
N LYS A 126 9.47 -13.54 4.51
CA LYS A 126 8.98 -14.84 4.06
C LYS A 126 8.10 -14.72 2.81
N VAL A 127 7.25 -13.70 2.72
CA VAL A 127 6.47 -13.38 1.51
C VAL A 127 7.40 -13.12 0.33
N GLN A 128 8.41 -12.26 0.50
CA GLN A 128 9.41 -11.95 -0.52
C GLN A 128 10.15 -13.20 -1.02
N GLN A 129 10.56 -14.09 -0.11
CA GLN A 129 11.21 -15.35 -0.45
C GLN A 129 10.29 -16.25 -1.27
N LEU A 130 9.05 -16.45 -0.81
CA LEU A 130 8.08 -17.34 -1.47
C LEU A 130 7.66 -16.82 -2.86
N LEU A 131 7.50 -15.50 -3.04
CA LEU A 131 7.29 -14.91 -4.36
C LEU A 131 8.48 -15.19 -5.29
N SER A 132 9.70 -15.06 -4.77
CA SER A 132 10.93 -15.36 -5.51
C SER A 132 11.02 -16.84 -5.90
N ASP A 133 10.64 -17.75 -4.99
CA ASP A 133 10.60 -19.20 -5.23
C ASP A 133 9.59 -19.56 -6.35
N LEU A 134 8.48 -18.83 -6.45
CA LEU A 134 7.49 -18.97 -7.51
C LEU A 134 7.87 -18.23 -8.81
N GLY A 135 8.99 -17.50 -8.84
CA GLY A 135 9.41 -16.69 -9.98
C GLY A 135 8.51 -15.48 -10.24
N ILE A 136 7.70 -15.07 -9.27
CA ILE A 136 6.83 -13.89 -9.35
C ILE A 136 7.67 -12.66 -9.04
N LYS A 137 7.94 -11.84 -10.06
CA LYS A 137 8.68 -10.58 -9.91
C LYS A 137 7.82 -9.56 -9.17
N TYR A 138 8.42 -8.84 -8.23
CA TYR A 138 7.79 -7.76 -7.48
C TYR A 138 8.77 -6.59 -7.31
N GLN A 139 8.21 -5.44 -6.95
CA GLN A 139 8.96 -4.30 -6.44
C GLN A 139 8.40 -3.86 -5.08
N ILE A 140 9.27 -3.31 -4.24
CA ILE A 140 8.86 -2.82 -2.92
C ILE A 140 8.41 -1.37 -3.07
N ASN A 141 7.16 -1.10 -2.71
CA ASN A 141 6.60 0.25 -2.69
C ASN A 141 6.22 0.61 -1.25
N SER A 142 7.12 1.25 -0.51
CA SER A 142 6.87 1.65 0.89
C SER A 142 5.71 2.64 1.05
N ARG A 143 5.27 3.29 -0.03
CA ARG A 143 4.11 4.18 -0.07
C ARG A 143 2.80 3.47 -0.36
N LEU A 144 2.83 2.18 -0.68
CA LEU A 144 1.62 1.38 -0.85
C LEU A 144 0.96 1.19 0.52
N VAL A 145 0.07 2.11 0.87
CA VAL A 145 -0.77 2.07 2.04
C VAL A 145 -2.22 1.90 1.60
N ARG A 146 -2.92 0.92 2.16
CA ARG A 146 -4.34 0.73 1.87
C ARG A 146 -5.18 1.61 2.80
N GLY A 147 -6.19 2.27 2.25
CA GLY A 147 -6.94 3.31 2.95
C GLY A 147 -7.83 2.86 4.12
N LEU A 148 -7.81 1.61 4.54
CA LEU A 148 -8.64 1.13 5.64
C LEU A 148 -7.77 0.67 6.80
N ASP A 149 -8.09 1.15 8.00
CA ASP A 149 -7.24 0.96 9.17
C ASP A 149 -7.17 -0.49 9.68
N TYR A 150 -7.95 -1.41 9.13
CA TYR A 150 -7.90 -2.83 9.48
C TYR A 150 -6.79 -3.62 8.77
N TYR A 151 -6.12 -3.05 7.76
CA TYR A 151 -5.04 -3.76 7.08
C TYR A 151 -3.83 -3.94 8.00
N THR A 152 -3.28 -5.15 7.99
CA THR A 152 -2.07 -5.55 8.71
C THR A 152 -1.18 -6.37 7.78
N HIS A 153 0.11 -6.41 8.08
CA HIS A 153 1.13 -7.16 7.34
C HIS A 153 1.11 -6.84 5.84
N THR A 154 0.97 -7.84 4.97
CA THR A 154 1.19 -7.69 3.53
C THR A 154 0.13 -6.78 2.88
N ALA A 155 0.58 -5.80 2.13
CA ALA A 155 -0.21 -5.06 1.16
C ALA A 155 0.40 -5.27 -0.22
N PHE A 156 -0.42 -5.45 -1.25
CA PHE A 156 0.05 -5.57 -2.62
C PHE A 156 -0.89 -4.89 -3.60
N GLU A 157 -0.37 -4.55 -4.77
CA GLU A 157 -1.12 -4.07 -5.92
C GLU A 157 -0.51 -4.58 -7.22
N ILE A 158 -1.35 -4.93 -8.20
CA ILE A 158 -0.89 -5.21 -9.55
C ILE A 158 -1.32 -4.03 -10.41
N GLN A 159 -0.35 -3.35 -11.00
CA GLN A 159 -0.56 -2.18 -11.84
C GLN A 159 -0.24 -2.54 -13.29
N SER A 160 -0.78 -1.74 -14.22
CA SER A 160 -0.50 -1.87 -15.65
C SER A 160 0.02 -0.54 -16.18
N ASP A 161 1.18 -0.60 -16.85
CA ASP A 161 1.77 0.57 -17.50
C ASP A 161 0.89 1.07 -18.68
N ASP A 162 0.05 0.20 -19.22
CA ASP A 162 -0.84 0.50 -20.35
C ASP A 162 -1.98 1.46 -19.96
N LEU A 163 -2.23 1.66 -18.65
CA LEU A 163 -3.30 2.53 -18.15
C LEU A 163 -2.92 4.02 -18.16
N GLY A 164 -1.64 4.38 -18.35
CA GLY A 164 -1.20 5.78 -18.42
C GLY A 164 -1.69 6.64 -17.26
N ALA A 165 -2.23 7.84 -17.54
CA ALA A 165 -2.81 8.74 -16.51
C ALA A 165 -4.08 8.22 -15.82
N GLN A 166 -4.50 6.97 -16.12
CA GLN A 166 -5.58 6.26 -15.42
C GLN A 166 -5.05 5.24 -14.40
N ALA A 167 -3.72 5.04 -14.32
CA ALA A 167 -3.10 4.40 -13.16
C ALA A 167 -3.44 5.20 -11.90
N THR A 168 -3.71 4.49 -10.82
CA THR A 168 -4.58 4.97 -9.72
C THR A 168 -3.89 6.00 -8.84
#